data_AF-A0A348Y7B2-F1
#
_entry.id   AF-A0A348Y7B2-F1
#
_cell.length_a   1.000
_cell.length_b   1.000
_cell.length_c   1.000
_cell.angle_alpha   90.00
_cell.angle_beta   90.00
_cell.angle_gamma   90.00
#
_symmetry.space_group_name_H-M   'P 1'
#
loop_
_entity.id
_entity.type
_entity.pdbx_description
1 polymer ?
#
loop_
_entity_poly.entity_id
_entity_poly.type
_entity_poly.pdbx_seq_one_letter_code
_entity_poly.pdbx_strand_id
1 'polypeptide(L)'
;MRLPDLNDLIADLQTAKQIAIDDRNPNAIVTATMSQAKLLGMDNMRDVTPHNGQPVVFNIAGVSPEPLTPEAALAISKRLDEEY
;
A
#
# COMPACT_ATOMS: atom_id res chain seq x y z
N MET A 1 -4.81 -5.00 -22.89
CA MET A 1 -3.90 -4.17 -22.06
C MET A 1 -3.65 -4.89 -20.77
N ARG A 2 -2.38 -5.09 -20.38
CA ARG A 2 -2.02 -5.61 -19.06
C ARG A 2 -2.17 -4.47 -18.04
N LEU A 3 -2.65 -4.76 -16.83
CA LEU A 3 -2.60 -3.76 -15.75
C LEU A 3 -1.13 -3.44 -15.45
N PRO A 4 -0.74 -2.15 -15.41
CA PRO A 4 0.60 -1.77 -15.00
C PRO A 4 0.88 -2.30 -13.60
N ASP A 5 2.09 -2.79 -13.39
CA ASP A 5 2.54 -3.21 -12.06
C ASP A 5 3.01 -2.01 -11.23
N LEU A 6 3.38 -2.26 -9.97
CA LEU A 6 3.82 -1.21 -9.07
C LEU A 6 5.10 -0.51 -9.58
N ASN A 7 5.99 -1.23 -10.27
CA ASN A 7 7.21 -0.65 -10.81
C ASN A 7 6.92 0.26 -12.00
N ASP A 8 5.99 -0.14 -12.88
CA ASP A 8 5.50 0.68 -13.99
C ASP A 8 4.93 2.00 -13.46
N LEU A 9 4.08 1.93 -12.42
CA LEU A 9 3.47 3.12 -11.81
C LEU A 9 4.51 4.05 -11.14
N ILE A 10 5.54 3.49 -10.50
CA ILE A 10 6.63 4.26 -9.91
C ILE A 10 7.46 4.95 -11.00
N ALA A 11 7.77 4.25 -12.09
CA ALA A 11 8.53 4.80 -13.22
C ALA A 11 7.77 5.95 -13.91
N ASP A 12 6.46 5.82 -14.09
CA ASP A 12 5.61 6.88 -14.63
C ASP A 12 5.61 8.11 -13.70
N LEU A 13 5.53 7.91 -12.38
CA LEU A 13 5.62 9.01 -11.41
C LEU A 13 7.00 9.67 -11.38
N GLN A 14 8.08 8.93 -11.62
CA GLN A 14 9.43 9.51 -11.74
C GLN A 14 9.54 10.38 -12.99
N THR A 15 9.00 9.90 -14.11
CA THR A 15 8.92 10.67 -15.37
C THR A 15 8.10 11.94 -15.19
N ALA A 16 6.92 11.84 -14.58
CA ALA A 16 6.05 12.99 -14.30
C ALA A 16 6.71 14.03 -13.39
N LYS A 17 7.47 13.57 -12.39
CA LYS A 17 8.27 14.46 -11.52
C LYS A 17 9.36 15.20 -12.30
N GLN A 18 10.04 14.52 -13.23
CA GLN A 18 11.08 15.16 -14.05
C GLN A 18 10.48 16.24 -14.95
N ILE A 19 9.36 15.95 -15.62
CA ILE A 19 8.63 16.95 -16.43
C ILE A 19 8.22 18.15 -15.56
N ALA A 20 7.70 17.90 -14.36
CA ALA A 20 7.33 18.98 -13.44
C ALA A 20 8.52 19.83 -12.95
N ILE A 21 9.71 19.25 -12.84
CA ILE A 21 10.96 19.97 -12.56
C ILE A 21 11.32 20.88 -13.74
N ASP A 22 11.26 20.34 -14.95
CA ASP A 22 11.59 21.06 -16.18
C ASP A 22 10.63 22.24 -16.40
N ASP A 23 9.34 22.04 -16.13
CA ASP A 23 8.27 23.04 -16.20
C ASP A 23 8.26 24.03 -15.02
N ARG A 24 9.16 23.85 -14.04
CA ARG A 24 9.22 24.62 -12.79
C ARG A 24 7.86 24.68 -12.07
N ASN A 25 7.14 23.56 -12.04
CA ASN A 25 5.85 23.43 -11.37
C ASN A 25 6.00 22.73 -10.00
N PRO A 26 6.24 23.49 -8.92
CA PRO A 26 6.48 22.91 -7.59
C PRO A 26 5.30 22.11 -7.04
N ASN A 27 4.05 22.47 -7.39
CA ASN A 27 2.87 21.75 -6.92
C ASN A 27 2.85 20.32 -7.48
N ALA A 28 3.14 20.17 -8.78
CA ALA A 28 3.19 18.86 -9.42
C ALA A 28 4.35 18.00 -8.87
N ILE A 29 5.50 18.60 -8.55
CA ILE A 29 6.62 17.91 -7.90
C ILE A 29 6.22 17.34 -6.54
N VAL A 30 5.54 18.14 -5.70
CA VAL A 30 5.07 17.71 -4.38
C VAL A 30 4.06 16.58 -4.51
N THR A 31 3.10 16.68 -5.43
CA THR A 31 2.10 15.63 -5.66
C THR A 31 2.74 14.31 -6.12
N ALA A 32 3.69 14.36 -7.06
CA ALA A 32 4.41 13.17 -7.52
C ALA A 32 5.22 12.53 -6.38
N THR A 33 5.89 13.35 -5.57
CA THR A 33 6.71 12.88 -4.43
C THR A 33 5.84 12.24 -3.34
N MET A 34 4.72 12.86 -2.98
CA MET A 34 3.77 12.29 -2.02
C MET A 34 3.15 10.99 -2.52
N SER A 35 2.84 10.90 -3.81
CA SER A 35 2.29 9.68 -4.43
C SER A 35 3.32 8.54 -4.39
N GLN A 36 4.60 8.85 -4.68
CA GLN A 36 5.71 7.89 -4.53
C GLN A 36 5.85 7.42 -3.08
N ALA A 37 5.81 8.34 -2.11
CA ALA A 37 5.91 8.00 -0.69
C ALA A 37 4.74 7.10 -0.23
N LYS A 38 3.51 7.33 -0.71
CA LYS A 38 2.35 6.49 -0.41
C LYS A 38 2.49 5.08 -0.98
N LEU A 39 2.92 4.95 -2.23
CA LEU A 39 3.10 3.64 -2.89
C LEU A 39 4.24 2.82 -2.29
N LEU A 40 5.31 3.49 -1.85
CA LEU A 40 6.45 2.86 -1.19
C LEU A 40 6.21 2.60 0.32
N GLY A 41 5.05 2.99 0.85
CA GLY A 41 4.74 2.86 2.27
C GLY A 41 5.53 3.81 3.19
N MET A 42 6.27 4.77 2.63
CA MET A 42 7.02 5.79 3.38
C MET A 42 6.08 6.79 4.08
N ASP A 43 4.86 6.96 3.57
CA ASP A 43 3.80 7.78 4.19
C ASP A 43 3.19 7.09 5.43
N ASN A 44 3.33 5.77 5.52
CA ASN A 44 2.84 4.94 6.62
C ASN A 44 4.01 4.43 7.49
N MET A 45 5.02 5.26 7.76
CA MET A 45 5.92 5.03 8.89
C MET A 45 5.15 5.19 10.21
N ARG A 46 4.14 4.36 10.41
CA ARG A 46 3.64 4.00 11.72
C ARG A 46 4.81 3.22 12.30
N ASP A 47 5.46 3.77 13.33
CA ASP A 47 6.23 2.93 14.23
C ASP A 47 5.30 1.76 14.53
N VAL A 48 5.64 0.57 14.03
CA VAL A 48 5.11 -0.68 14.54
C VAL A 48 5.74 -0.81 15.91
N THR A 49 5.32 0.04 16.85
CA THR A 49 5.59 -0.12 18.26
C THR A 49 4.83 -1.39 18.59
N PRO A 50 5.54 -2.50 18.80
CA PRO A 50 4.85 -3.72 19.09
C PRO A 50 4.15 -3.53 20.43
N HIS A 51 2.86 -3.85 20.49
CA HIS A 51 2.18 -3.91 21.78
C HIS A 51 2.97 -4.89 22.64
N ASN A 52 3.63 -4.40 23.69
CA ASN A 52 4.46 -5.18 24.62
C ASN A 52 5.79 -5.75 24.07
N GLY A 53 6.42 -5.16 23.05
CA GLY A 53 7.79 -5.55 22.65
C GLY A 53 7.91 -6.87 21.88
N GLN A 54 6.80 -7.46 21.45
CA GLN A 54 6.79 -8.71 20.67
C GLN A 54 6.93 -8.45 19.17
N PRO A 55 7.66 -9.25 18.39
CA PRO A 55 7.76 -9.06 16.94
C PRO A 55 6.37 -9.01 16.29
N VAL A 56 6.12 -8.02 15.43
CA VAL A 56 4.87 -7.96 14.66
C VAL A 56 4.87 -9.10 13.65
N VAL A 57 3.97 -10.07 13.84
CA VAL A 57 3.80 -11.21 12.93
C VAL A 57 2.71 -10.87 11.92
N PHE A 58 3.08 -10.74 10.65
CA PHE A 58 2.12 -10.63 9.55
C PHE A 58 1.67 -12.04 9.14
N ASN A 59 0.48 -12.45 9.57
CA ASN A 59 -0.15 -13.67 9.07
C ASN A 59 -0.76 -13.40 7.70
N ILE A 60 0.03 -13.58 6.64
CA ILE A 60 -0.46 -13.52 5.26
C ILE A 60 -1.15 -14.85 4.94
N ALA A 61 -2.46 -14.90 5.16
CA ALA A 61 -3.29 -16.02 4.70
C ALA A 61 -3.53 -15.87 3.19
N GLY A 62 -2.85 -16.70 2.39
CA GLY A 62 -3.19 -16.84 0.98
C GLY A 62 -4.56 -17.49 0.86
N VAL A 63 -5.58 -16.73 0.48
CA VAL A 63 -6.88 -17.30 0.13
C VAL A 63 -6.79 -17.91 -1.27
N SER A 64 -7.23 -19.16 -1.42
CA SER A 64 -7.44 -19.79 -2.73
C SER A 64 -8.32 -18.85 -3.59
N PRO A 65 -8.09 -18.74 -4.92
CA PRO A 65 -8.90 -17.88 -5.81
C PRO A 65 -10.37 -18.31 -5.95
N GLU A 66 -10.81 -19.29 -5.17
CA GLU A 66 -12.23 -19.58 -4.99
C GLU A 66 -12.95 -18.30 -4.53
N PRO A 67 -14.12 -17.98 -5.10
CA PRO A 67 -14.87 -16.80 -4.67
C PRO A 67 -15.12 -16.92 -3.17
N LEU A 68 -14.59 -15.97 -2.40
CA LEU A 68 -14.88 -15.86 -0.98
C LEU A 68 -16.40 -15.78 -0.84
N THR A 69 -17.02 -16.86 -0.36
CA THR A 69 -18.45 -16.81 -0.10
C THR A 69 -18.67 -15.80 1.03
N PRO A 70 -19.82 -15.11 1.06
CA PRO A 70 -20.11 -14.13 2.11
C PRO A 70 -19.95 -14.70 3.52
N GLU A 71 -20.20 -16.00 3.71
CA GLU A 71 -20.04 -16.70 4.97
C GLU A 71 -18.57 -16.88 5.36
N ALA A 72 -17.69 -17.19 4.40
CA ALA A 72 -16.25 -17.31 4.64
C ALA A 72 -15.63 -15.95 5.00
N ALA A 73 -16.04 -14.89 4.30
CA ALA A 73 -15.61 -13.52 4.61
C ALA A 73 -16.05 -13.09 6.01
N LEU A 74 -17.30 -13.39 6.38
CA LEU A 74 -17.84 -13.08 7.71
C LEU A 74 -17.14 -13.88 8.81
N ALA A 75 -16.82 -15.16 8.58
CA ALA A 75 -16.10 -15.98 9.54
C ALA A 75 -14.68 -15.47 9.78
N ILE A 76 -14.00 -14.97 8.74
CA ILE A 76 -12.67 -14.35 8.87
C ILE A 76 -12.79 -13.03 9.65
N SER A 77 -13.78 -12.18 9.33
CA SER A 77 -14.02 -10.93 10.05
C SER A 77 -14.26 -11.15 11.53
N LYS A 78 -15.14 -12.10 11.89
CA LYS A 78 -15.46 -12.39 13.29
C LYS A 78 -14.26 -12.91 14.08
N ARG A 79 -13.41 -13.75 13.47
CA ARG A 79 -12.19 -14.22 14.12
C ARG A 79 -11.18 -13.10 14.37
N LEU A 80 -11.12 -12.11 13.50
CA LEU A 80 -10.26 -10.94 13.68
C LEU A 80 -10.78 -10.01 14.76
N ASP A 81 -12.11 -9.87 14.91
CA ASP A 81 -12.73 -9.06 15.96
C ASP A 81 -12.61 -9.70 17.36
N GLU A 82 -12.45 -11.02 17.45
CA GLU A 82 -12.26 -11.74 18.73
C GLU A 82 -10.80 -11.74 19.24
N GLU A 83 -9.83 -11.37 18.40
CA GLU A 83 -8.39 -11.39 18.70
C GLU A 83 -7.85 -10.02 19.18
N TYR A 84 -8.74 -9.03 19.36
CA TYR A 84 -8.47 -7.67 19.86
C TYR A 84 -9.44 -7.27 20.99
#